data_AF-A0A1L9BLC5-F1
#
_entry.id   AF-A0A1L9BLC5-F1
#
_cell.length_a   1.000
_cell.length_b   1.000
_cell.length_c   1.000
_cell.angle_alpha   90.00
_cell.angle_beta   90.00
_cell.angle_gamma   90.00
#
_symmetry.space_group_name_H-M   'P 1'
#
loop_
_entity.id
_entity.type
_entity.pdbx_description
1 polymer ?
#
loop_
_entity_poly.entity_id
_entity_poly.type
_entity_poly.pdbx_seq_one_letter_code
_entity_poly.pdbx_strand_id
1 'polypeptide(L)' 'MKVVADILGVARPNLIDRLKGRTKPRRRYHKAQDAELMPRIVTLVTARPTYGCRRITAILNRQLR' A
#
# COMPACT_ATOMS: atom_id res chain seq x y z
N MET A 1 0.80 -31.09 -3.13
CA MET A 1 1.10 -29.71 -3.59
C MET A 1 1.18 -29.52 -5.11
N LYS A 2 1.10 -30.57 -5.96
CA LYS A 2 1.03 -30.40 -7.42
C LYS A 2 -0.32 -29.84 -7.88
N VAL A 3 -1.41 -30.53 -7.52
CA VAL A 3 -2.80 -30.11 -7.83
C VAL A 3 -3.09 -28.66 -7.41
N VAL A 4 -2.64 -28.26 -6.22
CA VAL A 4 -2.80 -26.88 -5.72
C VAL A 4 -2.02 -25.87 -6.56
N ALA A 5 -0.81 -26.22 -7.02
CA ALA A 5 0.00 -25.37 -7.89
C ALA A 5 -0.67 -25.17 -9.26
N ASP A 6 -1.20 -26.27 -9.81
CA ASP A 6 -1.86 -26.29 -11.11
C ASP A 6 -3.17 -25.48 -11.07
N ILE A 7 -3.98 -25.62 -10.01
CA ILE A 7 -5.22 -24.84 -9.81
C ILE A 7 -4.92 -23.34 -9.65
N LEU A 8 -3.86 -22.99 -8.93
CA LEU A 8 -3.50 -21.60 -8.66
C LEU A 8 -2.67 -20.96 -9.78
N GLY A 9 -2.25 -21.71 -10.80
CA GLY A 9 -1.40 -21.21 -11.88
C GLY A 9 -0.02 -20.73 -11.40
N VAL A 10 0.52 -21.33 -10.33
CA VAL A 10 1.81 -20.93 -9.73
C VAL A 10 2.80 -22.08 -9.76
N ALA A 11 4.09 -21.77 -9.78
CA ALA A 11 5.12 -22.80 -9.72
C ALA A 11 5.10 -23.56 -8.38
N ARG A 12 5.24 -24.89 -8.41
CA ARG A 12 5.32 -25.73 -7.19
C ARG A 12 6.39 -25.27 -6.18
N PRO A 13 7.60 -24.84 -6.59
CA PRO A 13 8.60 -24.30 -5.65
C PRO A 13 8.10 -23.08 -4.87
N ASN A 14 7.34 -22.18 -5.52
CA ASN A 14 6.77 -20.99 -4.86
C ASN A 14 5.83 -21.38 -3.71
N LEU A 15 4.99 -22.41 -3.88
CA LEU A 15 4.13 -22.91 -2.80
C LEU A 15 4.93 -23.57 -1.67
N ILE A 16 5.97 -24.33 -2.02
CA ILE A 16 6.83 -24.99 -1.04
C ILE A 16 7.61 -23.96 -0.21
N ASP A 17 8.15 -22.93 -0.84
CA ASP A 17 8.90 -21.87 -0.16
C ASP A 17 8.00 -20.98 0.69
N ARG A 18 6.75 -20.74 0.25
CA ARG A 18 5.75 -20.05 1.07
C ARG A 18 5.33 -20.88 2.29
N LEU A 19 5.07 -22.17 2.11
CA LEU A 19 4.71 -23.08 3.21
C LEU A 19 5.84 -23.22 4.23
N LYS A 20 7.09 -23.25 3.77
CA LYS A 20 8.28 -23.32 4.63
C LYS A 20 8.70 -21.98 5.23
N GLY A 21 7.93 -20.91 5.01
CA GLY A 21 8.25 -19.56 5.53
C GLY A 21 9.51 -18.93 4.92
N ARG A 22 10.01 -19.47 3.81
CA ARG A 22 11.24 -19.00 3.13
C ARG A 22 10.99 -17.80 2.23
N THR A 23 9.73 -17.50 1.93
CA THR A 23 9.35 -16.32 1.15
C THR A 23 9.36 -15.08 2.03
N LYS A 24 10.09 -14.04 1.60
CA LYS A 24 10.09 -12.74 2.27
C LYS A 24 8.65 -12.17 2.33
N PRO A 25 8.13 -11.84 3.51
CA PRO A 25 6.81 -11.22 3.61
C PRO A 25 6.81 -9.86 2.93
N ARG A 26 5.68 -9.50 2.33
CA ARG A 26 5.47 -8.15 1.80
C ARG A 26 5.57 -7.18 2.98
N ARG A 27 6.55 -6.26 2.96
CA ARG A 27 6.70 -5.27 4.02
C ARG A 27 5.48 -4.34 4.03
N ARG A 28 5.05 -3.93 5.23
CA ARG A 28 4.04 -2.87 5.37
C ARG A 28 4.61 -1.59 4.75
N TYR A 29 3.76 -0.85 4.03
CA TYR A 29 4.13 0.47 3.55
C TYR A 29 4.42 1.38 4.75
N HIS A 30 5.61 1.96 4.78
CA HIS A 30 6.03 2.90 5.81
C HIS A 30 6.97 3.92 5.16
N LYS A 31 6.56 5.19 5.10
CA LYS A 31 7.48 6.29 4.80
C LYS A 31 7.54 7.23 6.00
N ALA A 32 8.74 7.59 6.43
CA ALA A 32 8.92 8.52 7.55
C ALA A 32 8.20 9.86 7.30
N GLN A 33 8.17 10.29 6.04
CA GLN A 33 7.47 11.50 5.58
C GLN A 33 5.96 11.45 5.81
N ASP A 34 5.35 10.26 5.90
CA ASP A 34 3.90 10.15 6.14
C ASP A 34 3.53 10.76 7.50
N ALA A 35 4.42 10.68 8.51
CA ALA A 35 4.16 11.25 9.83
C ALA A 35 3.91 12.77 9.78
N GLU A 36 4.58 13.48 8.87
CA GLU A 36 4.39 14.92 8.68
C GLU A 36 3.20 15.24 7.74
N LEU A 37 2.98 14.41 6.72
CA LEU A 37 1.91 14.64 5.73
C LEU A 37 0.53 14.25 6.25
N MET A 38 0.42 13.24 7.13
CA MET A 38 -0.86 12.74 7.62
C MET A 38 -1.72 13.81 8.31
N PRO A 39 -1.19 14.62 9.27
CA PRO A 39 -1.98 15.70 9.88
C PRO A 39 -2.52 16.70 8.85
N ARG A 40 -1.67 17.11 7.88
CA ARG A 40 -2.05 18.07 6.83
C ARG A 40 -3.15 17.50 5.93
N ILE A 41 -3.05 16.24 5.54
CA ILE A 41 -4.06 15.56 4.74
C ILE A 41 -5.38 15.45 5.49
N VAL A 42 -5.35 15.07 6.77
CA VAL A 42 -6.55 14.98 7.61
C VAL A 42 -7.27 16.32 7.66
N THR A 43 -6.55 17.42 7.92
CA THR A 43 -7.12 18.78 7.91
C THR A 43 -7.77 19.15 6.57
N LEU A 44 -7.14 18.80 5.44
CA LEU A 44 -7.69 19.10 4.13
C LEU A 44 -8.96 18.30 3.82
N VAL A 45 -8.99 17.03 4.21
CA VAL A 45 -10.14 16.14 3.99
C VAL A 45 -11.31 16.53 4.88
N THR A 46 -11.08 16.84 6.16
CA THR A 46 -12.15 17.29 7.05
C THR A 46 -12.75 18.62 6.61
N ALA A 47 -11.93 19.55 6.11
CA ALA A 47 -12.43 20.82 5.58
C ALA A 47 -13.17 20.68 4.24
N ARG A 48 -12.93 19.61 3.47
CA ARG A 48 -13.45 19.44 2.10
C ARG A 48 -13.87 17.98 1.84
N PRO A 49 -14.94 17.50 2.48
CA PRO A 49 -15.32 16.07 2.45
C PRO A 49 -15.76 15.59 1.06
N THR A 50 -16.13 16.50 0.15
CA THR A 50 -16.51 16.18 -1.24
C THR A 50 -15.32 16.12 -2.20
N TYR A 51 -14.10 16.40 -1.72
CA TYR A 51 -12.91 16.42 -2.56
C TYR A 51 -12.29 15.03 -2.60
N GLY A 52 -12.21 14.46 -3.81
CA GLY A 52 -11.50 13.22 -4.04
C GLY A 52 -9.98 13.36 -3.89
N CYS A 53 -9.30 12.22 -3.78
CA CYS A 53 -7.86 12.14 -3.51
C CYS A 53 -7.00 13.03 -4.42
N ARG A 54 -7.27 13.06 -5.74
CA ARG A 54 -6.52 13.88 -6.71
C ARG A 54 -6.57 15.38 -6.40
N ARG A 55 -7.74 15.89 -5.98
CA ARG A 55 -7.90 17.31 -5.61
C ARG A 55 -7.17 17.63 -4.32
N ILE A 56 -7.24 16.74 -3.33
CA ILE A 56 -6.50 16.90 -2.07
C ILE A 56 -5.00 16.91 -2.32
N THR A 57 -4.48 15.98 -3.14
CA THR A 57 -3.06 15.94 -3.52
C THR A 57 -2.61 17.22 -4.22
N ALA A 58 -3.42 17.77 -5.13
CA ALA A 58 -3.09 19.02 -5.82
C ALA A 58 -3.01 20.22 -4.86
N ILE A 59 -3.91 20.30 -3.87
CA ILE A 59 -3.89 21.36 -2.85
C ILE A 59 -2.65 21.19 -1.95
N LEU A 60 -2.40 19.98 -1.46
CA LEU A 60 -1.25 19.69 -0.61
C LEU A 60 0.06 20.05 -1.30
N ASN A 61 0.23 19.70 -2.58
CA ASN A 61 1.42 20.03 -3.36
C ASN A 61 1.61 21.55 -3.56
N ARG A 62 0.53 22.33 -3.59
CA ARG A 62 0.62 23.80 -3.65
C ARG A 62 1.03 24.42 -2.32
N GLN A 63 0.71 23.76 -1.19
CA GLN A 63 1.13 24.20 0.15
C GLN A 63 2.58 23.84 0.48
N LEU A 64 3.18 22.90 -0.26
CA LEU A 64 4.55 22.41 -0.07
C LEU A 64 5.56 23.03 -1.06
N ARG A 65 5.10 23.89 -1.96
CA ARG A 65 5.96 24.74 -2.81
C ARG A 65 6.34 25.99 -2.04
#